data_AF-A0A354YWY1-F1
#
_entry.id   AF-A0A354YWY1-F1
#
_cell.length_a   1.000
_cell.length_b   1.000
_cell.length_c   1.000
_cell.angle_alpha   90.00
_cell.angle_beta   90.00
_cell.angle_gamma   90.00
#
_symmetry.space_group_name_H-M   'P 1'
#
loop_
_entity.id
_entity.type
_entity.pdbx_description
1 polymer ?
#
loop_
_entity_poly.entity_id
_entity_poly.type
_entity_poly.pdbx_seq_one_letter_code
_entity_poly.pdbx_strand_id
1 'polypeptide(L)'
;ALSPEFLLCILEMCFERSIYNPRDISQIARDIKEYSINTVEGLESYFKKYVDVEKNRALRVNKFDPDIAEFGSFTGIDMAAEARKKVYYKWRHDWGFSHAMIMKAGEVMCQRTKNAGLEYMDSVLHDWMSKEIRQVEEVDKEIAQLKLRNKKEKPIAASNYDKRKPINLEYEIYVPPSSTGGAKNKV
;
A
#
# COMPACT_ATOMS: atom_id res chain seq x y z
N ALA A 1 -26.80 30.92 22.98
CA ALA A 1 -25.51 30.38 23.45
C ALA A 1 -25.75 28.92 23.83
N LEU A 2 -24.77 28.03 23.62
CA LEU A 2 -24.87 26.64 24.07
C LEU A 2 -24.88 26.62 25.61
N SER A 3 -25.77 25.82 26.22
CA SER A 3 -25.78 25.69 27.68
C SER A 3 -24.56 24.88 28.15
N PRO A 4 -24.06 25.09 29.38
CA PRO A 4 -22.96 24.30 29.92
C PRO A 4 -23.24 22.79 29.90
N GLU A 5 -24.47 22.39 30.19
CA GLU A 5 -24.91 20.99 30.19
C GLU A 5 -24.84 20.40 28.78
N PHE A 6 -25.30 21.14 27.78
CA PHE A 6 -25.24 20.69 26.40
C PHE A 6 -23.81 20.63 25.88
N LEU A 7 -22.93 21.54 26.31
CA LEU A 7 -21.50 21.48 26.02
C LEU A 7 -20.86 20.20 26.61
N LEU A 8 -21.25 19.82 27.82
CA LEU A 8 -20.78 18.58 28.44
C LEU A 8 -21.23 17.35 27.63
N CYS A 9 -22.47 17.31 27.15
CA CYS A 9 -22.94 16.23 26.27
C CYS A 9 -22.11 16.15 24.97
N ILE A 10 -21.75 17.29 24.36
CA ILE A 10 -20.89 17.30 23.16
C ILE A 10 -19.51 16.73 23.49
N LEU A 11 -18.92 17.13 24.62
CA LEU A 11 -17.61 16.65 25.05
C LEU A 11 -17.63 15.15 25.39
N GLU A 12 -18.67 14.70 26.08
CA GLU A 12 -18.91 13.29 26.38
C GLU A 12 -18.95 12.45 25.10
N MET A 13 -19.76 12.86 24.12
CA MET A 13 -19.84 12.17 22.83
C MET A 13 -18.52 12.16 22.05
N CYS A 14 -17.73 13.24 22.13
CA CYS A 14 -16.39 13.30 21.56
C CYS A 14 -15.44 12.28 22.24
N PHE A 15 -15.43 12.24 23.57
CA PHE A 15 -14.50 11.39 24.32
C PHE A 15 -14.84 9.91 24.23
N GLU A 16 -16.13 9.53 24.23
CA GLU A 16 -16.57 8.16 23.92
C GLU A 16 -16.05 7.70 22.55
N ARG A 17 -15.95 8.64 21.61
CA ARG A 17 -15.42 8.42 20.26
C ARG A 17 -13.91 8.64 20.17
N SER A 18 -13.21 8.72 21.29
CA SER A 18 -11.75 8.90 21.32
C SER A 18 -11.27 10.16 20.57
N ILE A 19 -12.12 11.19 20.48
CA ILE A 19 -11.80 12.48 19.87
C ILE A 19 -11.30 13.40 20.98
N TYR A 20 -9.98 13.52 21.09
CA TYR A 20 -9.32 14.31 22.15
C TYR A 20 -8.65 15.59 21.62
N ASN A 21 -8.52 15.71 20.31
CA ASN A 21 -7.87 16.87 19.69
C ASN A 21 -8.76 18.12 19.82
N PRO A 22 -8.28 19.19 20.50
CA PRO A 22 -9.07 20.39 20.71
C PRO A 22 -9.54 21.07 19.41
N ARG A 23 -8.81 20.90 18.30
CA ARG A 23 -9.20 21.46 17.00
C ARG A 23 -10.45 20.76 16.44
N ASP A 24 -10.49 19.44 16.56
CA ASP A 24 -11.60 18.62 16.05
C ASP A 24 -12.85 18.86 16.90
N ILE A 25 -12.69 18.93 18.23
CA ILE A 25 -13.76 19.28 19.16
C ILE A 25 -14.29 20.70 18.87
N SER A 26 -13.40 21.65 18.59
CA SER A 26 -13.80 23.02 18.23
C SER A 26 -14.57 23.07 16.91
N GLN A 27 -14.19 22.25 15.93
CA GLN A 27 -14.90 22.17 14.66
C GLN A 27 -16.30 21.57 14.86
N ILE A 28 -16.39 20.45 15.58
CA ILE A 28 -17.68 19.84 15.94
C ILE A 28 -18.59 20.83 16.65
N ALA A 29 -18.07 21.59 17.62
CA ALA A 29 -18.86 22.61 18.32
C ALA A 29 -19.33 23.77 17.42
N ARG A 30 -18.55 24.14 16.39
CA ARG A 30 -18.97 25.11 15.38
C ARG A 30 -20.08 24.54 14.51
N ASP A 31 -19.92 23.33 14.01
CA ASP A 31 -20.88 22.67 13.11
C ASP A 31 -22.23 22.48 13.82
N ILE A 32 -22.21 22.05 15.08
CA ILE A 32 -23.42 21.93 15.92
C ILE A 32 -24.15 23.28 16.05
N LYS A 33 -23.38 24.36 16.26
CA LYS A 33 -23.93 25.72 16.34
C LYS A 33 -24.49 26.18 14.99
N GLU A 34 -23.79 25.92 13.90
CA GLU A 34 -24.17 26.31 12.54
C GLU A 34 -25.44 25.59 12.07
N TYR A 35 -25.52 24.28 12.31
CA TYR A 35 -26.71 23.47 12.03
C TYR A 35 -27.84 23.66 13.04
N SER A 36 -27.66 24.54 14.04
CA SER A 36 -28.66 24.83 15.07
C SER A 36 -29.14 23.57 15.81
N ILE A 37 -28.23 22.62 16.04
CA ILE A 37 -28.53 21.37 16.72
C ILE A 37 -28.60 21.65 18.23
N ASN A 38 -29.77 21.43 18.83
CA ASN A 38 -30.06 21.74 20.23
C ASN A 38 -30.74 20.58 21.00
N THR A 39 -30.85 19.41 20.37
CA THR A 39 -31.42 18.18 20.94
C THR A 39 -30.38 17.08 20.98
N VAL A 40 -30.47 16.18 21.96
CA VAL A 40 -29.58 15.00 22.06
C VAL A 40 -29.72 14.11 20.83
N GLU A 41 -30.93 13.92 20.32
CA GLU A 41 -31.21 13.12 19.12
C GLU A 41 -30.55 13.73 17.87
N GLY A 42 -30.58 15.06 17.75
CA GLY A 42 -29.89 15.79 16.68
C GLY A 42 -28.38 15.63 16.76
N LEU A 43 -27.81 15.65 17.98
CA LEU A 43 -26.40 15.42 18.23
C LEU A 43 -26.00 13.98 17.84
N GLU A 44 -26.78 12.99 18.26
CA GLU A 44 -26.59 11.59 17.88
C GLU A 44 -26.66 11.39 16.36
N SER A 45 -27.62 12.04 15.69
CA SER A 45 -27.73 12.02 14.23
C SER A 45 -26.50 12.62 13.54
N TYR A 46 -25.98 13.74 14.06
CA TYR A 46 -24.79 14.41 13.55
C TYR A 46 -23.56 13.51 13.68
N PHE A 47 -23.29 13.00 14.89
CA PHE A 47 -22.16 12.12 15.13
C PHE A 47 -22.24 10.88 14.25
N LYS A 48 -23.41 10.23 14.16
CA LYS A 48 -23.59 9.04 13.31
C LYS A 48 -23.31 9.30 11.83
N LYS A 49 -23.72 10.46 11.31
CA LYS A 49 -23.63 10.79 9.87
C LYS A 49 -22.31 11.40 9.43
N TYR A 50 -21.67 12.17 10.29
CA TYR A 50 -20.52 13.01 9.90
C TYR A 50 -19.23 12.65 10.64
N VAL A 51 -19.32 12.14 11.87
CA VAL A 51 -18.13 11.85 12.70
C VAL A 51 -17.82 10.36 12.70
N ASP A 52 -18.84 9.53 12.88
CA ASP A 52 -18.73 8.09 12.93
C ASP A 52 -18.55 7.50 11.53
N VAL A 53 -18.84 8.20 10.42
CA VAL A 53 -18.61 7.65 9.07
C VAL A 53 -17.11 7.45 8.80
N GLU A 54 -16.27 8.38 9.22
CA GLU A 54 -14.80 8.27 9.11
C GLU A 54 -14.28 7.11 9.97
N LYS A 55 -14.79 7.01 11.20
CA LYS A 55 -14.43 5.93 12.15
C LYS A 55 -14.98 4.58 11.71
N ASN A 56 -16.17 4.52 11.13
CA ASN A 56 -16.79 3.31 10.56
C ASN A 56 -16.07 2.87 9.27
N ARG A 57 -15.55 3.79 8.46
CA ARG A 57 -14.64 3.45 7.35
C ARG A 57 -13.41 2.72 7.91
N ALA A 58 -12.79 3.24 8.96
CA ALA A 58 -11.64 2.61 9.63
C ALA A 58 -11.99 1.31 10.39
N LEU A 59 -13.20 1.16 10.94
CA LEU A 59 -13.65 -0.09 11.57
C LEU A 59 -13.97 -1.18 10.54
N ARG A 60 -14.41 -0.83 9.32
CA ARG A 60 -14.49 -1.79 8.20
C ARG A 60 -13.11 -2.34 7.82
N VAL A 61 -12.04 -1.53 7.94
CA VAL A 61 -10.65 -1.94 7.68
C VAL A 61 -10.18 -3.06 8.62
N ASN A 62 -10.73 -3.14 9.85
CA ASN A 62 -10.31 -4.10 10.87
C ASN A 62 -11.22 -5.34 11.03
N LYS A 63 -12.26 -5.46 10.22
CA LYS A 63 -13.04 -6.72 10.13
C LYS A 63 -12.32 -7.68 9.17
N PHE A 64 -12.55 -8.98 9.32
CA PHE A 64 -12.10 -9.97 8.35
C PHE A 64 -12.67 -9.60 6.97
N ASP A 65 -11.79 -9.29 6.03
CA ASP A 65 -12.13 -8.95 4.66
C ASP A 65 -11.74 -10.15 3.77
N PRO A 66 -12.72 -10.86 3.18
CA PRO A 66 -12.46 -12.05 2.38
C PRO A 66 -11.62 -11.74 1.14
N ASP A 67 -11.78 -10.56 0.53
CA ASP A 67 -11.04 -10.16 -0.67
C ASP A 67 -9.55 -9.95 -0.33
N ILE A 68 -9.25 -9.36 0.82
CA ILE A 68 -7.86 -9.17 1.28
C ILE A 68 -7.23 -10.50 1.67
N ALA A 69 -8.00 -11.38 2.30
CA ALA A 69 -7.53 -12.72 2.67
C ALA A 69 -7.24 -13.57 1.43
N GLU A 70 -8.13 -13.56 0.45
CA GLU A 70 -7.94 -14.21 -0.85
C GLU A 70 -6.71 -13.64 -1.56
N PHE A 71 -6.59 -12.32 -1.64
CA PHE A 71 -5.46 -11.65 -2.26
C PHE A 71 -4.11 -12.02 -1.60
N GLY A 72 -4.05 -12.02 -0.27
CA GLY A 72 -2.83 -12.41 0.45
C GLY A 72 -2.48 -13.88 0.27
N SER A 73 -3.49 -14.76 0.28
CA SER A 73 -3.31 -16.19 0.00
C SER A 73 -2.83 -16.45 -1.44
N PHE A 74 -3.34 -15.68 -2.40
CA PHE A 74 -3.01 -15.82 -3.82
C PHE A 74 -1.59 -15.31 -4.13
N THR A 75 -1.21 -14.17 -3.56
CA THR A 75 0.11 -13.55 -3.81
C THR A 75 1.19 -14.04 -2.87
N GLY A 76 0.84 -14.70 -1.76
CA GLY A 76 1.75 -15.06 -0.68
C GLY A 76 2.19 -13.87 0.17
N ILE A 77 1.62 -12.68 -0.06
CA ILE A 77 1.87 -11.49 0.75
C ILE A 77 1.04 -11.59 2.02
N ASP A 78 1.71 -11.55 3.17
CA ASP A 78 1.00 -11.43 4.45
C ASP A 78 0.25 -10.09 4.51
N MET A 79 -1.07 -10.13 4.72
CA MET A 79 -1.92 -8.94 4.79
C MET A 79 -2.38 -8.62 6.22
N ALA A 80 -1.79 -9.26 7.24
CA ALA A 80 -2.17 -9.04 8.64
C ALA A 80 -1.93 -7.59 9.10
N ALA A 81 -0.85 -6.97 8.64
CA ALA A 81 -0.47 -5.62 9.04
C ALA A 81 -1.44 -4.56 8.48
N GLU A 82 -1.92 -3.66 9.33
CA GLU A 82 -2.89 -2.62 8.95
C GLU A 82 -2.39 -1.71 7.81
N ALA A 83 -1.10 -1.40 7.78
CA ALA A 83 -0.51 -0.60 6.70
C ALA A 83 -0.71 -1.25 5.32
N ARG A 84 -0.59 -2.58 5.23
CA ARG A 84 -0.79 -3.35 3.99
C ARG A 84 -2.25 -3.38 3.57
N LYS A 85 -3.16 -3.55 4.54
CA LYS A 85 -4.61 -3.45 4.31
C LYS A 85 -4.99 -2.06 3.78
N LYS A 86 -4.43 -0.98 4.35
CA LYS A 86 -4.67 0.40 3.87
C LYS A 86 -4.24 0.58 2.41
N VAL A 87 -3.12 0.01 1.99
CA VAL A 87 -2.68 0.04 0.58
C VAL A 87 -3.70 -0.66 -0.32
N TYR A 88 -4.20 -1.82 0.08
CA TYR A 88 -5.26 -2.52 -0.66
C TYR A 88 -6.55 -1.67 -0.76
N TYR A 89 -6.98 -1.06 0.34
CA TYR A 89 -8.17 -0.21 0.36
C TYR A 89 -8.00 1.06 -0.49
N LYS A 90 -6.79 1.62 -0.58
CA LYS A 90 -6.47 2.70 -1.51
C LYS A 90 -6.80 2.28 -2.95
N TRP A 91 -6.35 1.10 -3.37
CA TRP A 91 -6.65 0.57 -4.71
C TRP A 91 -8.15 0.35 -4.92
N ARG A 92 -8.83 -0.22 -3.92
CA ARG A 92 -10.25 -0.57 -4.02
C ARG A 92 -11.17 0.65 -4.03
N HIS A 93 -10.89 1.65 -3.21
CA HIS A 93 -11.82 2.75 -2.92
C HIS A 93 -11.36 4.08 -3.49
N ASP A 94 -10.09 4.45 -3.30
CA ASP A 94 -9.59 5.74 -3.76
C ASP A 94 -9.34 5.70 -5.27
N TRP A 95 -8.82 4.57 -5.77
CA TRP A 95 -8.53 4.37 -7.19
C TRP A 95 -9.70 3.73 -7.96
N GLY A 96 -10.62 3.10 -7.22
CA GLY A 96 -11.85 2.52 -7.76
C GLY A 96 -11.62 1.24 -8.57
N PHE A 97 -10.51 0.53 -8.35
CA PHE A 97 -10.31 -0.78 -8.96
C PHE A 97 -11.23 -1.82 -8.32
N SER A 98 -11.69 -2.78 -9.14
CA SER A 98 -12.39 -3.96 -8.65
C SER A 98 -11.41 -4.95 -8.01
N HIS A 99 -11.91 -5.84 -7.14
CA HIS A 99 -11.07 -6.91 -6.59
C HIS A 99 -10.45 -7.77 -7.70
N ALA A 100 -11.23 -8.12 -8.73
CA ALA A 100 -10.76 -8.86 -9.90
C ALA A 100 -9.58 -8.17 -10.62
N MET A 101 -9.60 -6.84 -10.72
CA MET A 101 -8.49 -6.09 -11.31
C MET A 101 -7.23 -6.15 -10.45
N ILE A 102 -7.38 -6.06 -9.12
CA ILE A 102 -6.26 -6.17 -8.18
C ILE A 102 -5.67 -7.58 -8.22
N MET A 103 -6.52 -8.62 -8.30
CA MET A 103 -6.08 -10.00 -8.50
C MET A 103 -5.33 -10.18 -9.82
N LYS A 104 -5.78 -9.53 -10.90
CA LYS A 104 -5.06 -9.53 -12.18
C LYS A 104 -3.69 -8.90 -12.08
N ALA A 105 -3.54 -7.79 -11.33
CA ALA A 105 -2.24 -7.20 -11.05
C ALA A 105 -1.34 -8.15 -10.24
N GLY A 106 -1.91 -8.87 -9.27
CA GLY A 106 -1.23 -9.94 -8.53
C GLY A 106 -0.73 -11.06 -9.45
N GLU A 107 -1.54 -11.51 -10.41
CA GLU A 107 -1.16 -12.53 -11.40
C GLU A 107 0.04 -12.07 -12.22
N VAL A 108 -0.01 -10.83 -12.75
CA VAL A 108 1.07 -10.24 -13.54
C VAL A 108 2.36 -10.11 -12.72
N MET A 109 2.22 -9.75 -11.45
CA MET A 109 3.34 -9.64 -10.52
C MET A 109 4.02 -11.00 -10.32
N CYS A 110 3.26 -12.05 -10.00
CA CYS A 110 3.77 -13.42 -9.84
C CYS A 110 4.43 -13.96 -11.12
N GLN A 111 3.91 -13.60 -12.31
CA GLN A 111 4.49 -13.99 -13.59
C GLN A 111 5.82 -13.29 -13.89
N ARG A 112 6.01 -12.05 -13.44
CA ARG A 112 7.16 -11.22 -13.82
C ARG A 112 8.30 -11.23 -12.82
N THR A 113 8.05 -11.47 -11.53
CA THR A 113 9.08 -11.36 -10.50
C THR A 113 8.75 -12.22 -9.28
N LYS A 114 9.77 -12.89 -8.73
CA LYS A 114 9.64 -13.74 -7.52
C LYS A 114 9.64 -12.95 -6.20
N ASN A 115 10.15 -11.71 -6.19
CA ASN A 115 10.33 -10.87 -4.99
C ASN A 115 9.52 -9.55 -5.06
N ALA A 116 8.38 -9.56 -5.73
CA ALA A 116 7.59 -8.35 -5.91
C ALA A 116 6.55 -8.23 -4.78
N GLY A 117 6.61 -7.10 -4.07
CA GLY A 117 5.69 -6.75 -2.98
C GLY A 117 4.55 -5.85 -3.44
N LEU A 118 3.90 -5.20 -2.48
CA LEU A 118 2.80 -4.27 -2.73
C LEU A 118 3.25 -3.04 -3.54
N GLU A 119 4.52 -2.65 -3.47
CA GLU A 119 5.09 -1.51 -4.19
C GLU A 119 5.11 -1.74 -5.71
N TYR A 120 5.43 -2.97 -6.12
CA TYR A 120 5.40 -3.33 -7.54
C TYR A 120 3.98 -3.30 -8.07
N MET A 121 3.04 -3.84 -7.28
CA MET A 121 1.62 -3.80 -7.63
C MET A 121 1.07 -2.38 -7.69
N ASP A 122 1.46 -1.51 -6.76
CA ASP A 122 1.09 -0.10 -6.78
C ASP A 122 1.49 0.55 -8.11
N SER A 123 2.70 0.24 -8.58
CA SER A 123 3.23 0.73 -9.86
C SER A 123 2.45 0.18 -11.06
N VAL A 124 2.11 -1.12 -11.06
CA VAL A 124 1.30 -1.75 -12.13
C VAL A 124 -0.09 -1.14 -12.20
N LEU A 125 -0.77 -1.01 -11.06
CA LEU A 125 -2.11 -0.44 -10.97
C LEU A 125 -2.10 1.06 -11.31
N HIS A 126 -1.05 1.79 -10.94
CA HIS A 126 -0.87 3.18 -11.33
C HIS A 126 -0.68 3.34 -12.85
N ASP A 127 0.09 2.46 -13.50
CA ASP A 127 0.22 2.46 -14.97
C ASP A 127 -1.11 2.17 -15.68
N TRP A 128 -1.95 1.28 -15.13
CA TRP A 128 -3.28 1.04 -15.67
C TRP A 128 -4.22 2.22 -15.45
N MET A 129 -4.15 2.87 -14.28
CA MET A 129 -4.91 4.07 -13.99
C MET A 129 -4.54 5.21 -14.96
N SER A 130 -3.24 5.43 -15.21
CA SER A 130 -2.79 6.51 -16.11
C SER A 130 -3.18 6.29 -17.57
N LYS A 131 -3.43 5.03 -17.95
CA LYS A 131 -3.96 4.62 -19.27
C LYS A 131 -5.48 4.47 -19.29
N GLU A 132 -6.17 4.84 -18.19
CA GLU A 132 -7.61 4.70 -18.02
C GLU A 132 -8.16 3.26 -18.18
N ILE A 133 -7.32 2.25 -17.98
CA ILE A 133 -7.67 0.84 -18.09
C ILE A 133 -8.40 0.43 -16.82
N ARG A 134 -9.71 0.14 -16.94
CA ARG A 134 -10.57 -0.23 -15.78
C ARG A 134 -11.21 -1.61 -15.88
N GLN A 135 -11.12 -2.26 -17.03
CA GLN A 135 -11.67 -3.60 -17.28
C GLN A 135 -10.56 -4.64 -17.44
N VAL A 136 -10.80 -5.88 -16.97
CA VAL A 136 -9.80 -6.95 -17.03
C VAL A 136 -9.48 -7.34 -18.47
N GLU A 137 -10.46 -7.26 -19.37
CA GLU A 137 -10.33 -7.56 -20.79
C GLU A 137 -9.40 -6.57 -21.51
N GLU A 138 -9.36 -5.32 -21.05
CA GLU A 138 -8.46 -4.28 -21.56
C GLU A 138 -7.02 -4.50 -21.08
N VAL A 139 -6.85 -5.00 -19.85
CA VAL A 139 -5.54 -5.38 -19.31
C VAL A 139 -4.91 -6.49 -20.16
N ASP A 140 -5.65 -7.52 -20.53
CA ASP A 140 -5.11 -8.61 -21.36
C ASP A 140 -4.67 -8.11 -22.75
N LYS A 141 -5.41 -7.16 -23.35
CA LYS A 141 -5.03 -6.50 -24.60
C LYS A 141 -3.73 -5.71 -24.43
N GLU A 142 -3.61 -4.92 -23.36
CA GLU A 142 -2.40 -4.15 -23.06
C GLU A 142 -1.18 -5.07 -22.86
N ILE A 143 -1.33 -6.15 -22.09
CA ILE A 143 -0.26 -7.14 -21.87
C ILE A 143 0.17 -7.78 -23.19
N ALA A 144 -0.78 -8.12 -24.07
CA ALA A 144 -0.47 -8.67 -25.39
C ALA A 144 0.29 -7.66 -26.28
N GLN A 145 -0.12 -6.38 -26.26
CA GLN A 145 0.56 -5.32 -27.00
C GLN A 145 1.98 -5.07 -26.49
N LEU A 146 2.20 -5.06 -25.17
CA LEU A 146 3.53 -4.94 -24.58
C LEU A 146 4.47 -6.08 -25.00
N LYS A 147 3.97 -7.33 -25.03
CA LYS A 147 4.73 -8.48 -25.53
C LYS A 147 5.11 -8.32 -27.00
N LEU A 148 4.21 -7.77 -27.83
CA LEU A 148 4.46 -7.53 -29.25
C LEU A 148 5.51 -6.42 -29.46
N ARG A 149 5.45 -5.35 -28.67
CA ARG A 149 6.42 -4.24 -28.72
C ARG A 149 7.83 -4.73 -28.33
N ASN A 150 7.95 -5.47 -27.23
CA ASN A 150 9.22 -6.06 -26.80
C ASN A 150 9.80 -7.06 -27.81
N LYS A 151 8.95 -7.73 -28.61
CA LYS A 151 9.39 -8.63 -29.69
C LYS A 151 9.89 -7.86 -30.91
N LYS A 152 9.29 -6.71 -31.22
CA LYS A 152 9.70 -5.83 -32.34
C LYS A 152 10.99 -5.06 -32.03
N GLU A 153 11.25 -4.74 -30.77
CA GLU A 153 12.50 -4.09 -30.30
C GLU A 153 13.70 -5.04 -30.20
N LYS A 154 13.53 -6.35 -30.47
CA LYS A 154 14.64 -7.29 -30.71
C LYS A 154 14.89 -7.52 -32.22
N PRO A 155 15.59 -6.64 -32.94
CA PRO A 155 16.33 -7.03 -34.14
C PRO A 155 17.84 -7.13 -33.87
N ILE A 156 18.41 -8.29 -34.19
CA ILE A 156 19.83 -8.55 -34.56
C ILE A 156 20.88 -8.29 -33.46
N ALA A 157 20.99 -9.21 -32.49
CA ALA A 157 22.26 -9.47 -31.79
C ALA A 157 22.50 -10.98 -31.73
N ALA A 158 22.62 -11.59 -32.91
CA ALA A 158 23.07 -12.96 -33.08
C ALA A 158 23.96 -13.06 -34.33
N SER A 159 25.17 -12.51 -34.27
CA SER A 159 26.33 -13.04 -35.01
C SER A 159 27.65 -12.48 -34.45
N ASN A 160 28.13 -13.07 -33.36
CA ASN A 160 29.55 -13.46 -33.30
C ASN A 160 29.76 -14.45 -32.17
N TYR A 161 29.66 -15.73 -32.53
CA TYR A 161 30.22 -16.82 -31.75
C TYR A 161 31.74 -16.81 -32.01
N ASP A 162 32.50 -15.96 -31.31
CA ASP A 162 33.96 -16.04 -31.35
C ASP A 162 34.46 -17.00 -30.25
N LYS A 163 35.02 -18.11 -30.70
CA LYS A 163 35.60 -19.16 -29.86
C LYS A 163 36.93 -18.67 -29.28
N ARG A 164 36.96 -18.23 -28.01
CA ARG A 164 38.24 -18.08 -27.28
C ARG A 164 38.18 -18.60 -25.83
N LYS A 165 38.75 -19.80 -25.69
CA LYS A 165 39.42 -20.50 -24.56
C LYS A 165 38.89 -20.38 -23.11
N PRO A 166 38.87 -21.50 -22.35
CA PRO A 166 38.46 -21.50 -20.95
C PRO A 166 39.56 -20.90 -20.07
N ILE A 167 39.19 -19.93 -19.21
CA ILE A 167 40.04 -19.43 -18.14
C ILE A 167 39.93 -20.41 -16.97
N ASN A 168 41.04 -21.08 -16.69
CA ASN A 168 41.30 -21.78 -15.43
C ASN A 168 41.38 -20.71 -14.32
N LEU A 169 40.40 -20.69 -13.42
CA LEU A 169 40.42 -19.81 -12.25
C LEU A 169 40.81 -20.64 -11.04
N GLU A 170 42.13 -20.75 -10.85
CA GLU A 170 42.74 -21.22 -9.61
C GLU A 170 42.40 -20.20 -8.51
N TYR A 171 41.73 -20.67 -7.45
CA TYR A 171 41.39 -19.84 -6.30
C TYR A 171 42.66 -19.51 -5.51
N GLU A 172 43.17 -18.29 -5.63
CA GLU A 172 44.16 -17.79 -4.66
C GLU A 172 43.44 -17.40 -3.37
N ILE A 173 43.67 -18.21 -2.33
CA ILE A 173 43.23 -17.95 -0.96
C ILE A 173 43.98 -16.72 -0.45
N TYR A 174 43.25 -15.62 -0.25
CA TYR A 174 43.79 -14.39 0.33
C TYR A 174 44.14 -14.59 1.81
N VAL A 175 45.43 -14.47 2.16
CA VAL A 175 45.90 -14.40 3.54
C VAL A 175 46.35 -12.96 3.82
N PRO A 176 45.71 -12.24 4.77
CA PRO A 176 46.08 -10.87 5.07
C PRO A 176 47.46 -10.79 5.77
N PRO A 177 48.28 -9.78 5.45
CA PRO A 177 49.62 -9.65 6.00
C PRO A 177 49.56 -9.29 7.50
N SER A 178 50.04 -10.20 8.34
CA SER A 178 50.29 -10.00 9.76
C SER A 178 51.23 -8.81 10.00
N SER A 179 50.84 -7.91 10.91
CA SER A 179 51.64 -6.75 11.32
C SER A 179 52.98 -7.17 11.92
N THR A 180 54.08 -6.89 11.22
CA THR A 180 55.43 -6.94 11.80
C THR A 180 55.71 -5.63 12.54
N GLY A 181 55.43 -5.62 13.84
CA GLY A 181 55.67 -4.50 14.74
C GLY A 181 56.50 -4.90 15.95
N GLY A 182 57.83 -4.92 15.76
CA GLY A 182 58.85 -4.59 16.77
C GLY A 182 58.85 -5.27 18.14
N ALA A 183 59.89 -6.07 18.39
CA ALA A 183 60.59 -6.06 19.68
C ALA A 183 62.10 -6.22 19.43
N LYS A 184 62.81 -5.09 19.56
CA LYS A 184 64.27 -5.05 19.69
C LYS A 184 64.65 -5.37 21.13
N ASN A 185 65.94 -5.74 21.28
CA ASN A 185 66.81 -5.62 22.46
C ASN A 185 66.75 -6.76 23.49
N LYS A 186 67.86 -7.18 24.12
CA LYS A 186 69.32 -6.98 23.96
C LYS A 186 69.99 -7.84 25.07
N VAL A 187 71.20 -8.31 24.78
CA VAL A 187 72.24 -8.83 25.72
C VAL A 187 71.92 -10.14 26.43
#